data_AF-A0A0R3G6X7-F1
#
_entry.id   AF-A0A0R3G6X7-F1
#
_cell.length_a   1.000
_cell.length_b   1.000
_cell.length_c   1.000
_cell.angle_alpha   90.00
_cell.angle_beta   90.00
_cell.angle_gamma   90.00
#
_symmetry.space_group_name_H-M   'P 1'
#
loop_
_entity.id
_entity.type
_entity.pdbx_description
1 polymer ?
#
loop_
_entity_poly.entity_id
_entity_poly.type
_entity_poly.pdbx_seq_one_letter_code
_entity_poly.pdbx_strand_id
1 'polypeptide(L)'
;MLEPSAATTHVRIAERIAVHSDSRPARLVSAAAVLLVAGWLVLLVAHSGYPKQPDFDEILWPLTVLLCVGFIARGIFLGRPVTYGHAAWAGVSVLVALGAGVLQFEHAGDALVVAAGLILMWPTSAPAQPEALAEVGALVDRTGDDPLAAFAMHSLKSYYFNADRNAAIAYRTRAGFAVVGGDPIGDESRFPSLVQEFAAMCRSHGWRIAILGCSERRLSLWSDPHSLGHSLRAIAVGRDVVVDVQAFDMVGRKYRNLRQGMQRTHNAGVTTEIVDERGLDGGLRAELQQVMELSHGGRFERGFSMILDGALLGRYPGIRLIIARDDRGVVQGFHRYATTGGGTDISLDVPWRRPGAPNGIDERLTIDMIALARTEGARRLSLAFAAFPEIFAEQDRTRVQELCYSAIHVLDPLIALESLYRYLRKFHALGDRRYVLVQMSTVPLVAFALLSLEFTPRLRPKTAAGAPA
;
A
#
# COMPACT_ATOMS: atom_id res chain seq x y z
N MET A 1 28.68 -32.64 -2.13
CA MET A 1 27.29 -32.67 -2.64
C MET A 1 26.39 -32.69 -1.42
N LEU A 2 26.07 -31.51 -0.91
CA LEU A 2 25.23 -31.30 0.28
C LEU A 2 24.09 -30.41 -0.19
N GLU A 3 22.87 -30.92 -0.13
CA GLU A 3 21.65 -30.16 -0.42
C GLU A 3 21.54 -28.94 0.50
N PRO A 4 21.13 -27.77 -0.02
CA PRO A 4 20.79 -26.66 0.84
C PRO A 4 19.44 -26.91 1.52
N SER A 5 19.47 -26.99 2.85
CA SER A 5 18.32 -27.06 3.75
C SER A 5 17.28 -25.99 3.40
N ALA A 6 16.11 -26.43 2.94
CA ALA A 6 14.94 -25.58 2.81
C ALA A 6 14.62 -24.95 4.17
N ALA A 7 14.64 -23.61 4.24
CA ALA A 7 14.15 -22.88 5.40
C ALA A 7 12.65 -23.13 5.52
N THR A 8 12.26 -24.11 6.34
CA THR A 8 10.86 -24.37 6.69
C THR A 8 10.35 -23.22 7.54
N THR A 9 9.64 -22.29 6.92
CA THR A 9 8.80 -21.32 7.63
C THR A 9 7.86 -22.11 8.53
N HIS A 10 8.04 -22.04 9.85
CA HIS A 10 7.14 -22.67 10.82
C HIS A 10 5.77 -21.99 10.75
N VAL A 11 4.91 -22.46 9.84
CA VAL A 11 3.51 -22.05 9.79
C VAL A 11 2.85 -22.52 11.09
N ARG A 12 2.30 -21.57 11.87
CA ARG A 12 1.63 -21.90 13.13
C ARG A 12 0.49 -22.87 12.85
N ILE A 13 0.25 -23.83 13.73
CA ILE A 13 -0.82 -24.84 13.54
C ILE A 13 -2.17 -24.18 13.22
N ALA A 14 -2.47 -23.03 13.86
CA ALA A 14 -3.67 -22.24 13.62
C ALA A 14 -3.81 -21.68 12.19
N GLU A 15 -2.70 -21.49 11.47
CA GLU A 15 -2.66 -20.92 10.11
C GLU A 15 -2.72 -22.01 9.03
N ARG A 16 -2.62 -23.29 9.40
CA ARG A 16 -2.74 -24.40 8.45
C ARG A 16 -4.16 -24.48 7.91
N ILE A 17 -4.27 -24.69 6.59
CA ILE A 17 -5.55 -24.84 5.89
C ILE A 17 -6.16 -26.19 6.27
N ALA A 18 -7.33 -26.16 6.89
CA ALA A 18 -8.11 -27.34 7.20
C ALA A 18 -8.98 -27.76 6.00
N VAL A 19 -9.54 -26.78 5.27
CA VAL A 19 -10.42 -27.03 4.11
C VAL A 19 -10.14 -26.03 2.99
N HIS A 20 -9.92 -26.54 1.78
CA HIS A 20 -9.93 -25.75 0.56
C HIS A 20 -11.38 -25.65 0.05
N SER A 21 -11.86 -24.43 -0.18
CA SER A 21 -13.23 -24.19 -0.67
C SER A 21 -13.31 -23.92 -2.18
N ASP A 22 -12.17 -23.96 -2.88
CA ASP A 22 -12.09 -23.61 -4.30
C ASP A 22 -12.51 -24.76 -5.23
N SER A 23 -13.79 -25.13 -5.19
CA SER A 23 -14.36 -26.09 -6.13
C SER A 23 -15.73 -25.66 -6.64
N ARG A 24 -16.00 -25.90 -7.93
CA ARG A 24 -17.32 -25.68 -8.55
C ARG A 24 -18.47 -26.36 -7.78
N PRO A 25 -18.38 -27.63 -7.35
CA PRO A 25 -19.45 -28.26 -6.58
C PRO A 25 -19.68 -27.57 -5.22
N ALA A 26 -18.61 -27.17 -4.50
CA ALA A 26 -18.78 -26.44 -3.24
C ALA A 26 -19.54 -25.12 -3.45
N ARG A 27 -19.24 -24.38 -4.53
CA ARG A 27 -19.96 -23.14 -4.88
C ARG A 27 -21.44 -23.41 -5.18
N LEU A 28 -21.76 -24.43 -5.97
CA LEU A 28 -23.14 -24.80 -6.29
C LEU A 28 -23.94 -25.21 -5.04
N VAL A 29 -23.35 -26.06 -4.19
CA VAL A 29 -23.96 -26.49 -2.93
C VAL A 29 -24.21 -25.30 -2.01
N SER A 30 -23.24 -24.38 -1.91
CA SER A 30 -23.39 -23.19 -1.08
C SER A 30 -24.48 -22.22 -1.61
N ALA A 31 -24.60 -22.08 -2.93
CA ALA A 31 -25.67 -21.28 -3.54
C ALA A 31 -27.05 -21.91 -3.30
N ALA A 32 -27.16 -23.24 -3.45
CA ALA A 32 -28.39 -23.96 -3.14
C ALA A 32 -28.79 -23.82 -1.66
N ALA A 33 -27.83 -23.90 -0.74
CA ALA A 33 -28.09 -23.71 0.69
C ALA A 33 -28.66 -22.30 0.99
N VAL A 34 -28.09 -21.24 0.40
CA VAL A 34 -28.62 -19.88 0.55
C VAL A 34 -30.04 -19.76 -0.01
N LEU A 35 -30.31 -20.32 -1.20
CA LEU A 35 -31.63 -20.28 -1.82
C LEU A 35 -32.68 -21.04 -0.99
N LEU A 36 -32.31 -22.19 -0.43
CA LEU A 36 -33.20 -22.98 0.44
C LEU A 36 -33.55 -22.23 1.72
N VAL A 37 -32.56 -21.64 2.40
CA VAL A 37 -32.79 -20.87 3.63
C VAL A 37 -33.60 -19.59 3.33
N ALA A 38 -33.31 -18.90 2.24
CA ALA A 38 -34.09 -17.73 1.82
C ALA A 38 -35.54 -18.11 1.46
N GLY A 39 -35.74 -19.23 0.74
CA GLY A 39 -37.07 -19.75 0.42
C GLY A 39 -37.86 -20.13 1.68
N TRP A 40 -37.19 -20.76 2.66
CA TRP A 40 -37.79 -21.06 3.95
C TRP A 40 -38.24 -19.80 4.70
N LEU A 41 -37.40 -18.76 4.74
CA LEU A 41 -37.76 -17.46 5.33
C LEU A 41 -38.98 -16.83 4.64
N VAL A 42 -39.01 -16.84 3.30
CA VAL A 42 -40.15 -16.30 2.53
C VAL A 42 -41.44 -17.07 2.82
N LEU A 43 -41.38 -18.40 2.88
CA LEU A 43 -42.53 -19.24 3.22
C LEU A 43 -43.01 -18.99 4.64
N LEU A 44 -42.10 -18.78 5.59
CA LEU A 44 -42.44 -18.48 6.98
C LEU A 44 -43.19 -17.14 7.10
N VAL A 45 -42.69 -16.09 6.44
CA VAL A 45 -43.34 -14.78 6.38
C VAL A 45 -44.69 -14.84 5.64
N ALA A 46 -44.79 -15.67 4.59
CA ALA A 46 -46.05 -15.85 3.87
C ALA A 46 -47.09 -16.65 4.69
N HIS A 47 -46.63 -17.61 5.50
CA HIS A 47 -47.49 -18.46 6.32
C HIS A 47 -47.91 -17.81 7.64
N SER A 48 -47.12 -16.87 8.17
CA SER A 48 -47.45 -16.13 9.41
C SER A 48 -48.69 -15.23 9.29
N GLY A 49 -49.23 -15.05 8.08
CA GLY A 49 -50.59 -14.59 7.83
C GLY A 49 -50.86 -13.10 8.09
N TYR A 50 -51.10 -12.32 7.03
CA TYR A 50 -51.85 -11.07 7.12
C TYR A 50 -53.27 -11.39 7.64
N PRO A 51 -53.56 -11.18 8.95
CA PRO A 51 -53.53 -9.85 9.55
C PRO A 51 -52.77 -9.74 10.89
N LYS A 52 -52.02 -10.76 11.32
CA LYS A 52 -51.16 -10.65 12.50
C LYS A 52 -49.79 -10.15 12.05
N GLN A 53 -49.32 -9.05 12.63
CA GLN A 53 -47.90 -8.72 12.53
C GLN A 53 -47.12 -9.91 13.10
N PRO A 54 -46.25 -10.58 12.32
CA PRO A 54 -45.41 -11.62 12.85
C PRO A 54 -44.60 -11.06 14.02
N ASP A 55 -44.46 -11.85 15.08
CA ASP A 55 -43.62 -11.43 16.20
C ASP A 55 -42.19 -11.24 15.70
N PHE A 56 -41.50 -10.20 16.15
CA PHE A 56 -40.15 -9.89 15.65
C PHE A 56 -39.19 -11.07 15.88
N ASP A 57 -39.40 -11.79 16.98
CA ASP A 57 -38.62 -12.96 17.37
C ASP A 57 -38.86 -14.18 16.46
N GLU A 58 -40.04 -14.32 15.83
CA GLU A 58 -40.33 -15.40 14.87
C GLU A 58 -39.53 -15.26 13.57
N ILE A 59 -39.16 -14.03 13.19
CA ILE A 59 -38.37 -13.72 11.98
C ILE A 59 -36.87 -13.68 12.28
N LEU A 60 -36.48 -13.33 13.51
CA LEU A 60 -35.09 -13.07 13.87
C LEU A 60 -34.21 -14.31 13.71
N TRP A 61 -34.65 -15.49 14.17
CA TRP A 61 -33.86 -16.72 14.06
C TRP A 61 -33.64 -17.16 12.59
N PRO A 62 -34.67 -17.24 11.72
CA PRO A 62 -34.48 -17.48 10.29
C PRO A 62 -33.53 -16.48 9.62
N LEU A 63 -33.61 -15.20 9.99
CA LEU A 63 -32.70 -14.16 9.49
C LEU A 63 -31.26 -14.41 9.95
N THR A 64 -31.04 -14.79 11.22
CA THR A 64 -29.74 -15.17 11.77
C THR A 64 -29.11 -16.33 11.00
N VAL A 65 -29.89 -17.39 10.72
CA VAL A 65 -29.44 -18.53 9.92
C VAL A 65 -29.10 -18.08 8.50
N LEU A 66 -29.95 -17.27 7.86
CA LEU A 66 -29.70 -16.75 6.51
C LEU A 66 -28.41 -15.93 6.44
N LEU A 67 -28.16 -15.06 7.41
CA LEU A 67 -26.94 -14.25 7.48
C LEU A 67 -25.71 -15.14 7.68
N CYS A 68 -25.74 -16.08 8.63
CA CYS A 68 -24.63 -17.00 8.88
C CYS A 68 -24.31 -17.86 7.65
N VAL A 69 -25.31 -18.51 7.05
CA VAL A 69 -25.15 -19.31 5.83
C VAL A 69 -24.72 -18.42 4.67
N GLY A 70 -25.22 -17.19 4.58
CA GLY A 70 -24.82 -16.21 3.57
C GLY A 70 -23.34 -15.84 3.66
N PHE A 71 -22.80 -15.64 4.87
CA PHE A 71 -21.37 -15.40 5.05
C PHE A 71 -20.52 -16.61 4.69
N ILE A 72 -20.95 -17.82 5.07
CA ILE A 72 -20.28 -19.08 4.72
C ILE A 72 -20.25 -19.25 3.20
N ALA A 73 -21.40 -19.12 2.54
CA ALA A 73 -21.53 -19.26 1.10
C ALA A 73 -20.73 -18.20 0.34
N ARG A 74 -20.73 -16.95 0.82
CA ARG A 74 -19.89 -15.88 0.26
C ARG A 74 -18.41 -16.24 0.38
N GLY A 75 -17.95 -16.77 1.51
CA GLY A 75 -16.57 -17.21 1.70
C GLY A 75 -16.16 -18.31 0.72
N ILE A 76 -17.01 -19.32 0.53
CA ILE A 76 -16.82 -20.41 -0.44
C ILE A 76 -16.79 -19.87 -1.87
N PHE A 77 -17.70 -18.97 -2.22
CA PHE A 77 -17.74 -18.34 -3.54
C PHE A 77 -16.45 -17.56 -3.83
N LEU A 78 -15.88 -16.92 -2.81
CA LEU A 78 -14.60 -16.22 -2.90
C LEU A 78 -13.38 -17.16 -2.83
N GLY A 79 -13.57 -18.47 -2.69
CA GLY A 79 -12.48 -19.45 -2.59
C GLY A 79 -11.66 -19.33 -1.31
N ARG A 80 -12.23 -18.79 -0.22
CA ARG A 80 -11.50 -18.57 1.03
C ARG A 80 -11.20 -19.90 1.72
N PRO A 81 -9.94 -20.22 2.02
CA PRO A 81 -9.61 -21.40 2.80
C PRO A 81 -10.06 -21.23 4.26
N VAL A 82 -10.50 -22.32 4.86
CA VAL A 82 -10.79 -22.36 6.31
C VAL A 82 -9.56 -22.91 7.00
N THR A 83 -8.95 -22.12 7.89
CA THR A 83 -7.82 -22.56 8.71
C THR A 83 -8.30 -23.20 10.01
N TYR A 84 -7.43 -23.94 10.71
CA TYR A 84 -7.76 -24.43 12.05
C TYR A 84 -8.11 -23.31 13.02
N GLY A 85 -7.47 -22.14 12.90
CA GLY A 85 -7.80 -20.95 13.69
C GLY A 85 -9.22 -20.45 13.42
N HIS A 86 -9.64 -20.39 12.15
CA HIS A 86 -11.01 -20.02 11.79
C HIS A 86 -12.03 -21.00 12.40
N ALA A 87 -11.80 -22.30 12.25
CA ALA A 87 -12.68 -23.33 12.79
C ALA A 87 -12.77 -23.29 14.32
N ALA A 88 -11.64 -23.11 15.02
CA ALA A 88 -11.60 -23.04 16.47
C ALA A 88 -12.37 -21.82 17.01
N TRP A 89 -12.11 -20.62 16.47
CA TRP A 89 -12.80 -19.41 16.93
C TRP A 89 -14.29 -19.39 16.56
N ALA A 90 -14.66 -19.90 15.39
CA ALA A 90 -16.06 -20.09 15.03
C ALA A 90 -16.75 -21.07 16.00
N GLY A 91 -16.07 -22.17 16.36
CA GLY A 91 -16.56 -23.12 17.36
C GLY A 91 -16.75 -22.50 18.74
N VAL A 92 -15.79 -21.69 19.21
CA VAL A 92 -15.92 -20.91 20.46
C VAL A 92 -17.13 -19.97 20.38
N SER A 93 -17.30 -19.25 19.27
CA SER A 93 -18.46 -18.34 19.08
C SER A 93 -19.78 -19.10 19.20
N VAL A 94 -19.90 -20.29 18.59
CA VAL A 94 -21.10 -21.14 18.70
C VAL A 94 -21.30 -21.64 20.13
N LEU A 95 -20.26 -22.08 20.83
CA LEU A 95 -20.36 -22.53 22.22
C LEU A 95 -20.84 -21.40 23.16
N VAL A 96 -20.31 -20.18 22.96
CA VAL A 96 -20.76 -19.01 23.73
C VAL A 96 -22.19 -18.62 23.35
N ALA A 97 -22.58 -18.74 22.08
CA ALA A 97 -23.95 -18.51 21.64
C ALA A 97 -24.95 -19.46 22.33
N LEU A 98 -24.60 -20.75 22.42
CA LEU A 98 -25.41 -21.75 23.13
C LEU A 98 -25.54 -21.41 24.62
N GLY A 99 -24.45 -21.00 25.26
CA GLY A 99 -24.46 -20.54 26.65
C GLY A 99 -25.32 -19.29 26.87
N ALA A 100 -25.27 -18.34 25.94
CA ALA A 100 -26.12 -17.14 25.96
C ALA A 100 -27.61 -17.50 25.87
N GLY A 101 -27.97 -18.47 25.03
CA GLY A 101 -29.33 -19.01 24.97
C GLY A 101 -29.80 -19.64 26.28
N VAL A 102 -28.95 -20.44 26.94
CA VAL A 102 -29.26 -21.00 28.28
C VAL A 102 -29.50 -19.91 29.32
N LEU A 103 -28.76 -18.81 29.23
CA LEU A 103 -28.86 -17.65 30.13
C LEU A 103 -29.94 -16.64 29.71
N GLN A 104 -30.78 -16.95 28.71
CA GLN A 104 -31.86 -16.07 28.23
C GLN A 104 -31.36 -14.75 27.60
N PHE A 105 -30.14 -14.74 27.06
CA PHE A 105 -29.59 -13.63 26.26
C PHE A 105 -29.71 -13.93 24.77
N GLU A 106 -30.94 -14.12 24.28
CA GLU A 106 -31.23 -14.67 22.95
C GLU A 106 -30.62 -13.84 21.81
N HIS A 107 -30.81 -12.52 21.79
CA HIS A 107 -30.24 -11.64 20.74
C HIS A 107 -28.70 -11.64 20.72
N ALA A 108 -28.05 -11.82 21.88
CA ALA A 108 -26.60 -11.93 21.95
C ALA A 108 -26.12 -13.27 21.38
N GLY A 109 -26.86 -14.35 21.63
CA GLY A 109 -26.63 -15.66 21.02
C GLY A 109 -26.74 -15.60 19.49
N ASP A 110 -27.78 -14.97 18.97
CA ASP A 110 -27.99 -14.80 17.53
C ASP A 110 -26.85 -14.03 16.86
N ALA A 111 -26.43 -12.91 17.46
CA ALA A 111 -25.29 -12.15 16.97
C ALA A 111 -24.00 -12.98 16.91
N LEU A 112 -23.79 -13.87 17.90
CA LEU A 112 -22.64 -14.78 17.94
C LEU A 112 -22.72 -15.91 16.91
N VAL A 113 -23.92 -16.36 16.54
CA VAL A 113 -24.11 -17.32 15.43
C VAL A 113 -23.77 -16.66 14.09
N VAL A 114 -24.24 -15.43 13.86
CA VAL A 114 -23.85 -14.66 12.66
C VAL A 114 -22.34 -14.42 12.64
N ALA A 115 -21.75 -14.05 13.78
CA ALA A 115 -20.32 -13.85 13.92
C ALA A 115 -19.52 -15.14 13.64
N ALA A 116 -20.03 -16.32 14.02
CA ALA A 116 -19.37 -17.59 13.74
C ALA A 116 -19.20 -17.83 12.22
N GLY A 117 -20.23 -17.54 11.41
CA GLY A 117 -20.14 -17.62 9.95
C GLY A 117 -19.13 -16.64 9.36
N LEU A 118 -19.06 -15.42 9.90
CA LEU A 118 -18.06 -14.42 9.52
C LEU A 118 -16.62 -14.83 9.89
N ILE A 119 -16.41 -15.33 11.10
CA ILE A 119 -15.12 -15.78 11.63
C ILE A 119 -14.61 -16.97 10.83
N LEU A 120 -15.49 -17.92 10.53
CA LEU A 120 -15.14 -19.13 9.78
C LEU A 120 -14.59 -18.80 8.38
N MET A 121 -15.16 -17.78 7.75
CA MET A 121 -14.79 -17.31 6.40
C MET A 121 -13.97 -16.02 6.43
N TRP A 122 -13.32 -15.70 7.55
CA TRP A 122 -12.48 -14.53 7.65
C TRP A 122 -11.32 -14.60 6.64
N PRO A 123 -10.96 -13.51 5.95
CA PRO A 123 -9.88 -13.54 4.97
C PRO A 123 -8.53 -13.82 5.66
N THR A 124 -7.79 -14.78 5.12
CA THR A 124 -6.39 -15.02 5.51
C THR A 124 -5.52 -13.84 5.12
N SER A 125 -4.34 -13.73 5.72
CA SER A 125 -3.37 -12.68 5.42
C SER A 125 -1.97 -13.27 5.30
N ALA A 126 -1.17 -12.70 4.41
CA ALA A 126 0.25 -12.99 4.27
C ALA A 126 1.03 -12.18 5.32
N PRO A 127 1.95 -12.80 6.08
CA PRO A 127 2.86 -12.06 6.95
C PRO A 127 3.80 -11.17 6.13
N ALA A 128 4.26 -10.07 6.73
CA ALA A 128 5.30 -9.25 6.11
C ALA A 128 6.60 -10.06 6.04
N GLN A 129 7.44 -9.81 5.04
CA GLN A 129 8.69 -10.54 4.82
C GLN A 129 9.90 -9.58 4.83
N PRO A 130 10.18 -8.87 5.94
CA PRO A 130 11.37 -8.00 6.02
C PRO A 130 12.69 -8.75 5.81
N GLU A 131 12.73 -10.06 6.06
CA GLU A 131 13.87 -10.94 5.82
C GLU A 131 14.22 -11.08 4.33
N ALA A 132 13.27 -10.83 3.41
CA ALA A 132 13.51 -10.91 1.97
C ALA A 132 14.23 -9.66 1.41
N LEU A 133 14.55 -8.67 2.25
CA LEU A 133 15.05 -7.37 1.82
C LEU A 133 16.32 -7.45 0.98
N ALA A 134 17.26 -8.33 1.31
CA ALA A 134 18.53 -8.44 0.56
C ALA A 134 18.28 -8.86 -0.90
N GLU A 135 17.37 -9.81 -1.10
CA GLU A 135 17.01 -10.30 -2.42
C GLU A 135 16.16 -9.29 -3.20
N VAL A 136 15.17 -8.69 -2.54
CA VAL A 136 14.33 -7.64 -3.14
C VAL A 136 15.18 -6.43 -3.52
N GLY A 137 16.15 -6.04 -2.69
CA GLY A 137 17.10 -4.98 -2.99
C GLY A 137 17.91 -5.26 -4.27
N ALA A 138 18.36 -6.50 -4.47
CA ALA A 138 19.05 -6.90 -5.70
C ALA A 138 18.13 -6.87 -6.93
N LEU A 139 16.85 -7.23 -6.79
CA LEU A 139 15.86 -7.11 -7.87
C LEU A 139 15.56 -5.64 -8.20
N VAL A 140 15.42 -4.79 -7.19
CA VAL A 140 15.22 -3.35 -7.34
C VAL A 140 16.41 -2.69 -8.03
N ASP A 141 17.64 -3.06 -7.67
CA ASP A 141 18.85 -2.55 -8.32
C ASP A 141 18.94 -2.95 -9.79
N ARG A 142 18.42 -4.13 -10.16
CA ARG A 142 18.31 -4.56 -11.57
C ARG A 142 17.12 -3.94 -12.31
N THR A 143 16.17 -3.34 -11.61
CA THR A 143 14.97 -2.75 -12.21
C THR A 143 15.31 -1.34 -12.69
N GLY A 144 15.56 -1.20 -14.00
CA GLY A 144 15.79 0.09 -14.64
C GLY A 144 14.48 0.74 -15.07
N ASP A 145 14.55 2.04 -15.37
CA ASP A 145 13.43 2.81 -15.91
C ASP A 145 12.18 2.84 -15.00
N ASP A 146 12.32 2.54 -13.71
CA ASP A 146 11.27 2.74 -12.70
C ASP A 146 11.87 3.29 -11.39
N PRO A 147 11.95 4.62 -11.24
CA PRO A 147 12.39 5.19 -9.97
C PRO A 147 11.56 4.69 -8.78
N LEU A 148 10.27 4.38 -8.97
CA LEU A 148 9.38 3.94 -7.90
C LEU A 148 9.61 2.47 -7.48
N ALA A 149 10.44 1.70 -8.20
CA ALA A 149 10.78 0.33 -7.81
C ALA A 149 11.37 0.25 -6.40
N ALA A 150 12.05 1.30 -5.92
CA ALA A 150 12.60 1.38 -4.57
C ALA A 150 11.56 1.04 -3.48
N PHE A 151 10.32 1.50 -3.68
CA PHE A 151 9.25 1.33 -2.70
C PHE A 151 8.77 -0.12 -2.56
N ALA A 152 9.17 -1.02 -3.48
CA ALA A 152 9.00 -2.45 -3.31
C ALA A 152 9.73 -2.97 -2.06
N MET A 153 10.77 -2.30 -1.55
CA MET A 153 11.50 -2.74 -0.35
C MET A 153 10.77 -2.50 0.97
N HIS A 154 9.65 -1.78 0.97
CA HIS A 154 8.96 -1.36 2.20
C HIS A 154 8.63 -2.55 3.12
N SER A 155 8.88 -2.41 4.42
CA SER A 155 8.88 -3.54 5.38
C SER A 155 7.55 -4.26 5.56
N LEU A 156 6.43 -3.58 5.29
CA LEU A 156 5.10 -4.20 5.34
C LEU A 156 4.84 -5.20 4.21
N LYS A 157 5.66 -5.21 3.15
CA LYS A 157 5.36 -6.02 1.97
C LYS A 157 5.68 -7.49 2.19
N SER A 158 4.90 -8.30 1.49
CA SER A 158 5.14 -9.70 1.19
C SER A 158 5.49 -9.79 -0.29
N TYR A 159 6.15 -10.87 -0.70
CA TYR A 159 6.64 -10.99 -2.06
C TYR A 159 6.21 -12.31 -2.68
N TYR A 160 5.85 -12.25 -3.96
CA TYR A 160 5.74 -13.44 -4.80
C TYR A 160 6.90 -13.44 -5.77
N PHE A 161 7.80 -14.41 -5.64
CA PHE A 161 8.96 -14.60 -6.52
C PHE A 161 8.63 -15.64 -7.58
N ASN A 162 9.17 -15.47 -8.79
CA ASN A 162 9.18 -16.58 -9.75
C ASN A 162 10.17 -17.67 -9.31
N ALA A 163 10.11 -18.84 -9.96
CA ALA A 163 10.95 -19.99 -9.65
C ALA A 163 12.46 -19.66 -9.66
N ASP A 164 12.92 -18.87 -10.63
CA ASP A 164 14.33 -18.47 -10.77
C ASP A 164 14.75 -17.35 -9.80
N ARG A 165 13.81 -16.81 -9.00
CA ARG A 165 14.01 -15.69 -8.07
C ARG A 165 14.67 -14.46 -8.71
N ASN A 166 14.40 -14.24 -9.99
CA ASN A 166 14.94 -13.12 -10.76
C ASN A 166 13.88 -12.04 -11.09
N ALA A 167 12.63 -12.27 -10.69
CA ALA A 167 11.53 -11.29 -10.73
C ALA A 167 10.57 -11.49 -9.56
N ALA A 168 9.95 -10.41 -9.07
CA ALA A 168 9.01 -10.46 -7.95
C ALA A 168 7.87 -9.45 -8.04
N ILE A 169 6.74 -9.78 -7.41
CA ILE A 169 5.62 -8.87 -7.17
C ILE A 169 5.57 -8.55 -5.67
N ALA A 170 5.65 -7.26 -5.34
CA ALA A 170 5.58 -6.77 -3.98
C ALA A 170 4.14 -6.39 -3.62
N TYR A 171 3.56 -7.05 -2.62
CA TYR A 171 2.14 -6.92 -2.27
C TYR A 171 1.90 -6.91 -0.76
N ARG A 172 0.68 -6.59 -0.35
CA ARG A 172 0.22 -6.76 1.03
C ARG A 172 -1.22 -7.21 1.06
N THR A 173 -1.53 -8.17 1.92
CA THR A 173 -2.90 -8.63 2.11
C THR A 173 -3.67 -7.73 3.08
N ARG A 174 -4.88 -7.31 2.70
CA ARG A 174 -5.77 -6.54 3.56
C ARG A 174 -7.22 -6.80 3.17
N ALA A 175 -8.07 -7.14 4.14
CA ALA A 175 -9.51 -7.33 3.94
C ALA A 175 -9.89 -8.30 2.79
N GLY A 176 -9.08 -9.35 2.56
CA GLY A 176 -9.28 -10.32 1.46
C GLY A 176 -8.79 -9.86 0.09
N PHE A 177 -7.99 -8.79 0.04
CA PHE A 177 -7.30 -8.35 -1.16
C PHE A 177 -5.80 -8.57 -1.04
N ALA A 178 -5.15 -9.01 -2.11
CA ALA A 178 -3.72 -8.87 -2.31
C ALA A 178 -3.48 -7.54 -3.05
N VAL A 179 -3.07 -6.52 -2.30
CA VAL A 179 -2.80 -5.18 -2.84
C VAL A 179 -1.35 -5.14 -3.32
N VAL A 180 -1.16 -5.14 -4.63
CA VAL A 180 0.15 -4.92 -5.27
C VAL A 180 0.47 -3.43 -5.20
N GLY A 181 1.69 -3.09 -4.78
CA GLY A 181 2.15 -1.70 -4.75
C GLY A 181 3.22 -1.46 -5.80
N GLY A 182 2.88 -0.71 -6.85
CA GLY A 182 3.73 -0.47 -8.01
C GLY A 182 3.68 -1.59 -9.05
N ASP A 183 4.71 -1.61 -9.90
CA ASP A 183 4.92 -2.64 -10.92
C ASP A 183 5.76 -3.82 -10.37
N PRO A 184 5.79 -4.97 -11.06
CA PRO A 184 6.76 -6.03 -10.76
C PRO A 184 8.21 -5.54 -10.89
N ILE A 185 9.12 -6.15 -10.13
CA ILE A 185 10.55 -5.82 -10.08
C ILE A 185 11.41 -6.99 -10.60
N GLY A 186 12.59 -6.70 -11.13
CA GLY A 186 13.56 -7.67 -11.64
C GLY A 186 13.51 -7.85 -13.17
N ASP A 187 13.62 -9.08 -13.65
CA ASP A 187 13.65 -9.43 -15.08
C ASP A 187 12.26 -9.26 -15.72
N GLU A 188 12.12 -8.22 -16.54
CA GLU A 188 10.87 -7.87 -17.22
C GLU A 188 10.33 -8.98 -18.13
N SER A 189 11.21 -9.80 -18.71
CA SER A 189 10.81 -10.90 -19.59
C SER A 189 9.97 -11.95 -18.86
N ARG A 190 10.04 -11.97 -17.52
CA ARG A 190 9.30 -12.90 -16.66
C ARG A 190 8.00 -12.32 -16.12
N PHE A 191 7.73 -11.03 -16.29
CA PHE A 191 6.54 -10.39 -15.70
C PHE A 191 5.21 -11.01 -16.15
N PRO A 192 5.00 -11.37 -17.43
CA PRO A 192 3.74 -11.99 -17.85
C PRO A 192 3.44 -13.31 -17.13
N SER A 193 4.42 -14.22 -17.03
CA SER A 193 4.24 -15.50 -16.33
C SER A 193 4.11 -15.29 -14.82
N LEU A 194 4.92 -14.40 -14.25
CA LEU A 194 4.88 -14.03 -12.83
C LEU A 194 3.49 -13.53 -12.40
N VAL A 195 2.82 -12.70 -13.22
CA VAL A 195 1.47 -12.22 -12.93
C VAL A 195 0.43 -13.35 -12.95
N GLN A 196 0.55 -14.30 -13.89
CA GLN A 196 -0.35 -15.46 -13.97
C GLN A 196 -0.19 -16.37 -12.74
N GLU A 197 1.05 -16.66 -12.36
CA GLU A 197 1.40 -17.47 -11.20
C GLU A 197 0.94 -16.80 -9.90
N PHE A 198 1.19 -15.49 -9.75
CA PHE A 198 0.68 -14.69 -8.64
C PHE A 198 -0.85 -14.72 -8.56
N ALA A 199 -1.54 -14.59 -9.70
CA ALA A 199 -3.00 -14.67 -9.74
C ALA A 199 -3.53 -16.05 -9.33
N ALA A 200 -2.84 -17.13 -9.70
CA ALA A 200 -3.17 -18.48 -9.24
C ALA A 200 -3.00 -18.62 -7.72
N MET A 201 -1.91 -18.08 -7.17
CA MET A 201 -1.67 -18.03 -5.73
C MET A 201 -2.75 -17.21 -5.00
N CYS A 202 -3.14 -16.05 -5.52
CA CYS A 202 -4.22 -15.26 -4.95
C CYS A 202 -5.54 -16.05 -4.92
N ARG A 203 -5.89 -16.75 -6.01
CA ARG A 203 -7.09 -17.58 -6.07
C ARG A 203 -7.09 -18.69 -5.03
N SER A 204 -5.97 -19.40 -4.85
CA SER A 204 -5.89 -20.49 -3.86
C SER A 204 -6.05 -20.02 -2.42
N HIS A 205 -5.79 -18.74 -2.15
CA HIS A 205 -5.98 -18.11 -0.83
C HIS A 205 -7.31 -17.34 -0.70
N GLY A 206 -8.14 -17.34 -1.74
CA GLY A 206 -9.37 -16.54 -1.80
C GLY A 206 -9.12 -15.04 -1.76
N TRP A 207 -7.93 -14.59 -2.19
CA TRP A 207 -7.57 -13.19 -2.31
C TRP A 207 -7.95 -12.65 -3.67
N ARG A 208 -8.45 -11.42 -3.67
CA ARG A 208 -8.73 -10.65 -4.90
C ARG A 208 -7.61 -9.65 -5.13
N ILE A 209 -7.29 -9.39 -6.39
CA ILE A 209 -6.15 -8.52 -6.72
C ILE A 209 -6.63 -7.08 -6.80
N ALA A 210 -5.83 -6.17 -6.26
CA ALA A 210 -5.91 -4.74 -6.53
C ALA A 210 -4.49 -4.23 -6.73
N ILE A 211 -4.29 -3.29 -7.66
CA ILE A 211 -2.97 -2.68 -7.87
C ILE A 211 -3.06 -1.20 -7.57
N LEU A 212 -2.10 -0.71 -6.77
CA LEU A 212 -1.93 0.71 -6.44
C LEU A 212 -0.61 1.20 -7.03
N GLY A 213 -0.67 2.15 -7.96
CA GLY A 213 0.51 2.78 -8.55
C GLY A 213 1.08 2.07 -9.79
N CYS A 214 0.26 1.30 -10.51
CA CYS A 214 0.69 0.65 -11.75
C CYS A 214 1.08 1.71 -12.79
N SER A 215 2.22 1.52 -13.47
CA SER A 215 2.59 2.41 -14.58
C SER A 215 1.73 2.16 -15.82
N GLU A 216 1.65 3.18 -16.67
CA GLU A 216 0.96 3.09 -17.96
C GLU A 216 1.51 1.94 -18.84
N ARG A 217 2.84 1.75 -18.86
CA ARG A 217 3.50 0.70 -19.64
C ARG A 217 3.18 -0.73 -19.18
N ARG A 218 2.74 -0.93 -17.94
CA ARG A 218 2.45 -2.26 -17.36
C ARG A 218 0.96 -2.58 -17.26
N LEU A 219 0.07 -1.70 -17.72
CA LEU A 219 -1.38 -1.96 -17.70
C LEU A 219 -1.77 -3.26 -18.43
N SER A 220 -1.08 -3.58 -19.52
CA SER A 220 -1.35 -4.78 -20.32
C SER A 220 -1.12 -6.08 -19.55
N LEU A 221 -0.21 -6.10 -18.57
CA LEU A 221 0.03 -7.26 -17.71
C LEU A 221 -1.22 -7.67 -16.92
N TRP A 222 -2.08 -6.69 -16.60
CA TRP A 222 -3.24 -6.86 -15.74
C TRP A 222 -4.56 -6.84 -16.51
N SER A 223 -4.51 -6.96 -17.84
CA SER A 223 -5.69 -6.77 -18.69
C SER A 223 -6.46 -8.06 -18.98
N ASP A 224 -5.83 -9.24 -18.85
CA ASP A 224 -6.47 -10.53 -19.17
C ASP A 224 -7.36 -11.03 -18.02
N PRO A 225 -8.71 -10.99 -18.17
CA PRO A 225 -9.62 -11.45 -17.14
C PRO A 225 -9.57 -12.96 -16.91
N HIS A 226 -9.13 -13.75 -17.89
CA HIS A 226 -9.02 -15.20 -17.75
C HIS A 226 -7.90 -15.57 -16.78
N SER A 227 -6.73 -14.95 -16.95
CA SER A 227 -5.59 -15.13 -16.06
C SER A 227 -5.86 -14.61 -14.64
N LEU A 228 -6.59 -13.49 -14.50
CA LEU A 228 -6.86 -12.86 -13.20
C LEU A 228 -8.12 -13.41 -12.50
N GLY A 229 -9.03 -14.06 -13.25
CA GLY A 229 -10.34 -14.52 -12.79
C GLY A 229 -11.40 -13.40 -12.65
N HIS A 230 -11.05 -12.16 -12.96
CA HIS A 230 -11.95 -11.00 -12.92
C HIS A 230 -11.38 -9.85 -13.76
N SER A 231 -12.24 -8.95 -14.22
CA SER A 231 -11.82 -7.76 -14.97
C SER A 231 -11.43 -6.64 -14.00
N LEU A 232 -10.23 -6.09 -14.20
CA LEU A 232 -9.76 -4.89 -13.51
C LEU A 232 -9.98 -3.66 -14.39
N ARG A 233 -10.46 -2.58 -13.79
CA ARG A 233 -10.58 -1.27 -14.42
C ARG A 233 -9.41 -0.42 -13.96
N ALA A 234 -8.65 0.11 -14.92
CA ALA A 234 -7.62 1.11 -14.66
C ALA A 234 -8.28 2.48 -14.43
N ILE A 235 -7.96 3.10 -13.30
CA ILE A 235 -8.37 4.45 -12.92
C ILE A 235 -7.09 5.26 -12.73
N ALA A 236 -6.90 6.29 -13.54
CA ALA A 236 -5.75 7.19 -13.40
C ALA A 236 -5.88 7.95 -12.07
N VAL A 237 -4.85 7.85 -11.23
CA VAL A 237 -4.84 8.49 -9.90
C VAL A 237 -3.91 9.68 -9.83
N GLY A 238 -3.00 9.83 -10.78
CA GLY A 238 -2.05 10.93 -10.83
C GLY A 238 -0.88 10.65 -11.74
N ARG A 239 0.18 11.44 -11.57
CA ARG A 239 1.40 11.35 -12.37
C ARG A 239 2.63 11.33 -11.48
N ASP A 240 3.63 10.58 -11.93
CA ASP A 240 4.96 10.68 -11.38
C ASP A 240 5.61 12.00 -11.84
N VAL A 241 6.44 12.63 -11.00
CA VAL A 241 7.16 13.85 -11.35
C VAL A 241 8.63 13.51 -11.44
N VAL A 242 9.09 13.29 -12.67
CA VAL A 242 10.40 12.70 -12.96
C VAL A 242 11.24 13.70 -13.75
N VAL A 243 12.29 14.19 -13.12
CA VAL A 243 13.28 15.07 -13.74
C VAL A 243 14.26 14.23 -14.57
N ASP A 244 14.43 14.59 -15.84
CA ASP A 244 15.57 14.14 -16.64
C ASP A 244 16.83 14.82 -16.12
N VAL A 245 17.66 14.06 -15.40
CA VAL A 245 18.83 14.57 -14.68
C VAL A 245 19.87 15.15 -15.64
N GLN A 246 20.03 14.55 -16.82
CA GLN A 246 21.05 14.94 -17.78
C GLN A 246 20.63 16.19 -18.57
N ALA A 247 19.35 16.30 -18.90
CA ALA A 247 18.81 17.45 -19.64
C ALA A 247 18.37 18.63 -18.75
N PHE A 248 18.24 18.44 -17.43
CA PHE A 248 17.72 19.47 -16.55
C PHE A 248 18.60 20.74 -16.54
N ASP A 249 18.01 21.89 -16.75
CA ASP A 249 18.62 23.18 -16.46
C ASP A 249 17.60 24.10 -15.79
N MET A 250 18.08 25.20 -15.23
CA MET A 250 17.23 26.23 -14.65
C MET A 250 17.10 27.45 -15.58
N VAL A 251 17.18 27.28 -16.90
CA VAL A 251 17.17 28.38 -17.88
C VAL A 251 15.74 28.83 -18.22
N GLY A 252 15.55 30.14 -18.41
CA GLY A 252 14.28 30.71 -18.86
C GLY A 252 13.32 31.10 -17.74
N ARG A 253 12.18 31.69 -18.12
CA ARG A 253 11.23 32.32 -17.18
C ARG A 253 10.52 31.33 -16.27
N LYS A 254 10.26 30.10 -16.74
CA LYS A 254 9.50 29.08 -16.02
C LYS A 254 10.17 28.57 -14.73
N TYR A 255 11.50 28.61 -14.65
CA TYR A 255 12.29 28.22 -13.48
C TYR A 255 12.66 29.40 -12.55
N ARG A 256 12.03 30.58 -12.71
CA ARG A 256 12.29 31.76 -11.85
C ARG A 256 12.15 31.43 -10.37
N ASN A 257 11.14 30.64 -9.99
CA ASN A 257 10.88 30.27 -8.60
C ASN A 257 12.02 29.41 -8.01
N LEU A 258 12.55 28.47 -8.78
CA LEU A 258 13.70 27.65 -8.38
C LEU A 258 14.94 28.53 -8.17
N ARG A 259 15.28 29.37 -9.15
CA ARG A 259 16.44 30.29 -9.02
C ARG A 259 16.32 31.24 -7.83
N GLN A 260 15.11 31.73 -7.56
CA GLN A 260 14.88 32.57 -6.38
C GLN A 260 15.03 31.79 -5.07
N GLY A 261 14.58 30.54 -5.01
CA GLY A 261 14.82 29.67 -3.85
C GLY A 261 16.31 29.41 -3.62
N MET A 262 17.06 29.14 -4.69
CA MET A 262 18.52 29.00 -4.65
C MET A 262 19.20 30.28 -4.16
N GLN A 263 18.80 31.45 -4.66
CA GLN A 263 19.38 32.72 -4.23
C GLN A 263 19.07 33.03 -2.76
N ARG A 264 17.85 32.75 -2.29
CA ARG A 264 17.47 32.96 -0.89
C ARG A 264 18.26 32.07 0.05
N THR A 265 18.39 30.79 -0.26
CA THR A 265 19.19 29.85 0.55
C THR A 265 20.67 30.21 0.53
N HIS A 266 21.21 30.61 -0.62
CA HIS A 266 22.58 31.14 -0.72
C HIS A 266 22.79 32.37 0.17
N ASN A 267 21.89 33.36 0.10
CA ASN A 267 21.99 34.57 0.93
C ASN A 267 21.83 34.30 2.42
N ALA A 268 21.15 33.21 2.79
CA ALA A 268 21.02 32.74 4.16
C ALA A 268 22.19 31.86 4.61
N GLY A 269 23.26 31.73 3.81
CA GLY A 269 24.45 30.94 4.13
C GLY A 269 24.22 29.44 4.15
N VAL A 270 23.17 28.94 3.48
CA VAL A 270 22.83 27.50 3.50
C VAL A 270 23.87 26.69 2.71
N THR A 271 24.40 25.67 3.37
CA THR A 271 25.29 24.65 2.81
C THR A 271 24.60 23.29 2.77
N THR A 272 25.06 22.40 1.88
CA THR A 272 24.49 21.06 1.73
C THR A 272 25.57 20.00 1.80
N GLU A 273 25.28 18.87 2.44
CA GLU A 273 26.12 17.68 2.48
C GLU A 273 25.30 16.45 2.12
N ILE A 274 25.94 15.45 1.48
CA ILE A 274 25.30 14.19 1.11
C ILE A 274 26.01 13.06 1.83
N VAL A 275 25.24 12.21 2.50
CA VAL A 275 25.74 11.09 3.31
C VAL A 275 24.94 9.83 3.03
N ASP A 276 25.56 8.67 3.25
CA ASP A 276 24.87 7.37 3.24
C ASP A 276 24.09 7.20 4.56
N GLU A 277 22.83 6.76 4.49
CA GLU A 277 22.02 6.53 5.70
C GLU A 277 22.62 5.47 6.63
N ARG A 278 23.31 4.47 6.09
CA ARG A 278 24.01 3.42 6.86
C ARG A 278 25.27 3.94 7.54
N GLY A 279 25.87 4.99 6.98
CA GLY A 279 27.08 5.63 7.52
C GLY A 279 26.82 6.69 8.59
N LEU A 280 25.57 6.93 8.99
CA LEU A 280 25.23 7.96 9.97
C LEU A 280 25.81 7.67 11.36
N ASP A 281 26.65 8.57 11.85
CA ASP A 281 27.07 8.60 13.25
C ASP A 281 25.89 8.93 14.19
N GLY A 282 26.08 8.66 15.49
CA GLY A 282 25.03 8.85 16.49
C GLY A 282 24.64 10.31 16.72
N GLY A 283 25.56 11.26 16.56
CA GLY A 283 25.31 12.68 16.75
C GLY A 283 24.47 13.28 15.63
N LEU A 284 24.89 13.04 14.38
CA LEU A 284 24.15 13.44 13.19
C LEU A 284 22.77 12.79 13.16
N ARG A 285 22.67 11.49 13.47
CA ARG A 285 21.38 10.80 13.54
C ARG A 285 20.43 11.44 14.55
N ALA A 286 20.93 11.80 15.73
CA ALA A 286 20.13 12.48 16.75
C ALA A 286 19.68 13.88 16.29
N GLU A 287 20.55 14.63 15.60
CA GLU A 287 20.19 15.94 15.03
C GLU A 287 19.07 15.80 13.97
N LEU A 288 19.18 14.82 13.05
CA LEU A 288 18.17 14.56 12.03
C LEU A 288 16.85 14.07 12.63
N GLN A 289 16.89 13.23 13.68
CA GLN A 289 15.69 12.84 14.42
C GLN A 289 14.98 14.05 15.03
N GLN A 290 15.71 15.02 15.60
CA GLN A 290 15.09 16.25 16.10
C GLN A 290 14.42 17.06 14.98
N VAL A 291 15.03 17.14 13.80
CA VAL A 291 14.41 17.79 12.63
C VAL A 291 13.10 17.10 12.27
N MET A 292 13.07 15.77 12.27
CA MET A 292 11.86 14.99 12.03
C MET A 292 10.80 15.25 13.10
N GLU A 293 11.15 15.20 14.38
CA GLU A 293 10.21 15.41 15.50
C GLU A 293 9.58 16.80 15.50
N LEU A 294 10.34 17.83 15.08
CA LEU A 294 9.87 19.20 14.92
C LEU A 294 9.05 19.40 13.63
N SER A 295 9.24 18.55 12.63
CA SER A 295 8.48 18.57 11.38
C SER A 295 7.05 18.08 11.61
N HIS A 296 6.09 18.64 10.88
CA HIS A 296 4.69 18.23 10.99
C HIS A 296 4.54 16.74 10.65
N GLY A 297 3.98 15.95 11.58
CA GLY A 297 3.75 14.51 11.38
C GLY A 297 4.95 13.60 11.63
N GLY A 298 6.13 14.10 12.01
CA GLY A 298 7.34 13.28 12.11
C GLY A 298 7.39 12.24 13.24
N ARG A 299 6.37 12.20 14.11
CA ARG A 299 6.19 11.13 15.11
C ARG A 299 5.63 9.82 14.52
N PHE A 300 4.96 9.92 13.37
CA PHE A 300 4.29 8.79 12.75
C PHE A 300 4.87 8.51 11.36
N GLU A 301 4.94 7.23 11.02
CA GLU A 301 5.18 6.75 9.67
C GLU A 301 3.85 6.38 9.02
N ARG A 302 3.76 6.68 7.72
CA ARG A 302 2.65 6.37 6.83
C ARG A 302 3.24 5.87 5.52
N GLY A 303 2.38 5.43 4.62
CA GLY A 303 2.77 5.00 3.30
C GLY A 303 2.85 3.50 3.15
N PHE A 304 2.64 3.04 1.93
CA PHE A 304 2.77 1.64 1.55
C PHE A 304 3.30 1.45 0.12
N SER A 305 2.83 2.25 -0.84
CA SER A 305 3.18 2.10 -2.27
C SER A 305 4.28 3.04 -2.74
N MET A 306 4.45 4.22 -2.12
CA MET A 306 5.32 5.29 -2.64
C MET A 306 6.14 6.01 -1.57
N ILE A 307 6.26 5.41 -0.38
CA ILE A 307 7.09 5.90 0.74
C ILE A 307 7.72 4.66 1.40
N LEU A 308 8.97 4.74 1.82
CA LEU A 308 9.66 3.76 2.64
C LEU A 308 9.48 4.08 4.14
N ASP A 309 9.45 3.05 4.97
CA ASP A 309 9.46 3.20 6.44
C ASP A 309 10.89 3.26 6.99
N GLY A 310 11.03 3.35 8.32
CA GLY A 310 12.32 3.19 8.99
C GLY A 310 13.37 4.22 8.58
N ALA A 311 12.94 5.46 8.39
CA ALA A 311 13.85 6.59 8.13
C ALA A 311 14.94 6.67 9.21
N LEU A 312 16.19 6.89 8.78
CA LEU A 312 17.36 6.94 9.65
C LEU A 312 17.67 5.62 10.38
N LEU A 313 17.18 4.46 9.90
CA LEU A 313 17.56 3.16 10.46
C LEU A 313 18.67 2.47 9.66
N GLY A 314 19.04 2.97 8.48
CA GLY A 314 20.06 2.34 7.63
C GLY A 314 19.64 0.97 7.08
N ARG A 315 18.34 0.65 7.14
CA ARG A 315 17.81 -0.66 6.75
C ARG A 315 18.02 -0.93 5.26
N TYR A 316 17.64 0.02 4.42
CA TYR A 316 17.58 -0.16 2.98
C TYR A 316 18.93 0.12 2.31
N PRO A 317 19.31 -0.68 1.30
CA PRO A 317 20.48 -0.37 0.48
C PRO A 317 20.22 0.85 -0.42
N GLY A 318 21.28 1.57 -0.79
CA GLY A 318 21.18 2.68 -1.75
C GLY A 318 20.39 3.89 -1.25
N ILE A 319 20.29 4.08 0.08
CA ILE A 319 19.66 5.28 0.65
C ILE A 319 20.69 6.36 0.89
N ARG A 320 20.43 7.53 0.30
CA ARG A 320 21.25 8.73 0.46
C ARG A 320 20.45 9.85 1.09
N LEU A 321 21.08 10.55 2.02
CA LEU A 321 20.51 11.73 2.66
C LEU A 321 21.24 12.96 2.15
N ILE A 322 20.51 13.97 1.71
CA ILE A 322 21.06 15.30 1.51
C ILE A 322 20.55 16.22 2.61
N ILE A 323 21.47 16.89 3.28
CA ILE A 323 21.25 17.62 4.53
C ILE A 323 21.62 19.08 4.28
N ALA A 324 20.75 20.02 4.67
CA ALA A 324 20.98 21.45 4.58
C ALA A 324 21.28 22.03 5.96
N ARG A 325 22.41 22.74 6.08
CA ARG A 325 22.82 23.46 7.29
C ARG A 325 22.78 24.97 7.05
N ASP A 326 22.42 25.73 8.07
CA ASP A 326 22.54 27.19 8.04
C ASP A 326 23.98 27.68 8.28
N ASP A 327 24.16 28.99 8.33
CA ASP A 327 25.44 29.67 8.60
C ASP A 327 26.03 29.37 9.98
N ARG A 328 25.24 28.82 10.90
CA ARG A 328 25.65 28.36 12.24
C ARG A 328 25.94 26.87 12.30
N GLY A 329 25.82 26.17 11.17
CA GLY A 329 26.05 24.72 11.08
C GLY A 329 24.89 23.86 11.58
N VAL A 330 23.72 24.45 11.89
CA VAL A 330 22.56 23.71 12.38
C VAL A 330 21.78 23.14 11.20
N VAL A 331 21.40 21.85 11.26
CA VAL A 331 20.57 21.25 10.21
C VAL A 331 19.20 21.90 10.18
N GLN A 332 18.83 22.50 9.06
CA GLN A 332 17.53 23.13 8.84
C GLN A 332 16.54 22.22 8.11
N GLY A 333 17.03 21.24 7.35
CA GLY A 333 16.20 20.26 6.66
C GLY A 333 17.05 19.20 5.96
N PHE A 334 16.44 18.09 5.59
CA PHE A 334 17.08 17.04 4.83
C PHE A 334 16.07 16.24 4.01
N HIS A 335 16.53 15.69 2.88
CA HIS A 335 15.76 14.80 2.03
C HIS A 335 16.39 13.41 2.05
N ARG A 336 15.55 12.39 2.03
CA ARG A 336 15.95 10.98 1.87
C ARG A 336 15.65 10.52 0.45
N TYR A 337 16.65 9.99 -0.23
CA TYR A 337 16.55 9.47 -1.58
C TYR A 337 16.92 7.98 -1.64
N ALA A 338 16.20 7.21 -2.43
CA ALA A 338 16.52 5.83 -2.74
C ALA A 338 17.01 5.71 -4.18
N THR A 339 18.00 4.84 -4.42
CA THR A 339 18.55 4.57 -5.75
C THR A 339 18.13 3.19 -6.27
N THR A 340 17.90 3.11 -7.58
CA THR A 340 17.47 1.89 -8.30
C THR A 340 18.18 1.82 -9.66
N GLY A 341 18.05 0.69 -10.37
CA GLY A 341 18.60 0.55 -11.72
C GLY A 341 20.13 0.65 -11.80
N GLY A 342 20.87 0.26 -10.76
CA GLY A 342 22.32 0.46 -10.70
C GLY A 342 22.73 1.93 -10.58
N GLY A 343 21.84 2.76 -10.02
CA GLY A 343 22.06 4.20 -9.85
C GLY A 343 21.52 5.07 -10.98
N THR A 344 20.90 4.49 -12.01
CA THR A 344 20.31 5.27 -13.12
C THR A 344 19.06 6.04 -12.71
N ASP A 345 18.34 5.56 -11.71
CA ASP A 345 17.03 6.07 -11.31
C ASP A 345 17.03 6.34 -9.80
N ILE A 346 16.75 7.59 -9.42
CA ILE A 346 16.74 8.08 -8.03
C ILE A 346 15.32 8.52 -7.67
N SER A 347 14.86 8.23 -6.46
CA SER A 347 13.53 8.64 -5.98
C SER A 347 13.63 9.36 -4.65
N LEU A 348 13.01 10.53 -4.55
CA LEU A 348 12.76 11.19 -3.28
C LEU A 348 11.75 10.35 -2.50
N ASP A 349 12.19 9.82 -1.36
CA ASP A 349 11.33 9.10 -0.43
C ASP A 349 10.54 10.08 0.42
N VAL A 350 11.26 10.90 1.20
CA VAL A 350 10.64 11.85 2.14
C VAL A 350 11.52 13.08 2.38
N PRO A 351 10.94 14.29 2.34
CA PRO A 351 11.59 15.52 2.79
C PRO A 351 11.19 15.90 4.23
N TRP A 352 12.14 16.40 5.02
CA TRP A 352 11.88 17.00 6.33
C TRP A 352 12.56 18.35 6.45
N ARG A 353 11.91 19.28 7.16
CA ARG A 353 12.45 20.61 7.40
C ARG A 353 11.95 21.17 8.73
N ARG A 354 12.83 21.89 9.43
CA ARG A 354 12.46 22.58 10.67
C ARG A 354 11.41 23.67 10.40
N PRO A 355 10.50 23.92 11.35
CA PRO A 355 9.72 25.15 11.36
C PRO A 355 10.66 26.37 11.35
N GLY A 356 10.39 27.35 10.50
CA GLY A 356 11.24 28.55 10.35
C GLY A 356 12.46 28.38 9.44
N ALA A 357 12.68 27.20 8.86
CA ALA A 357 13.70 26.97 7.84
C ALA A 357 13.64 28.01 6.70
N PRO A 358 14.79 28.50 6.19
CA PRO A 358 14.85 29.41 5.05
C PRO A 358 14.00 28.96 3.86
N ASN A 359 13.24 29.89 3.27
CA ASN A 359 12.42 29.59 2.10
C ASN A 359 13.31 29.26 0.89
N GLY A 360 13.16 28.04 0.37
CA GLY A 360 13.97 27.53 -0.73
C GLY A 360 14.78 26.28 -0.37
N ILE A 361 14.75 25.81 0.89
CA ILE A 361 15.52 24.64 1.32
C ILE A 361 15.16 23.38 0.52
N ASP A 362 13.88 23.10 0.32
CA ASP A 362 13.48 21.90 -0.42
C ASP A 362 13.94 21.98 -1.89
N GLU A 363 13.86 23.16 -2.52
CA GLU A 363 14.41 23.40 -3.85
C GLU A 363 15.94 23.20 -3.87
N ARG A 364 16.65 23.74 -2.88
CA ARG A 364 18.11 23.64 -2.76
C ARG A 364 18.56 22.19 -2.64
N LEU A 365 17.99 21.45 -1.70
CA LEU A 365 18.26 20.03 -1.50
C LEU A 365 17.97 19.18 -2.75
N THR A 366 16.97 19.57 -3.52
CA THR A 366 16.62 18.84 -4.74
C THR A 366 17.58 19.15 -5.88
N ILE A 367 17.91 20.43 -6.09
CA ILE A 367 18.80 20.88 -7.16
C ILE A 367 20.22 20.35 -6.92
N ASP A 368 20.69 20.39 -5.67
CA ASP A 368 22.02 19.89 -5.33
C ASP A 368 22.08 18.35 -5.45
N MET A 369 20.98 17.65 -5.14
CA MET A 369 20.88 16.21 -5.43
C MET A 369 20.89 15.92 -6.93
N ILE A 370 20.17 16.69 -7.76
CA ILE A 370 20.21 16.57 -9.23
C ILE A 370 21.64 16.79 -9.75
N ALA A 371 22.37 17.76 -9.19
CA ALA A 371 23.74 18.04 -9.57
C ALA A 371 24.67 16.86 -9.26
N LEU A 372 24.59 16.27 -8.05
CA LEU A 372 25.34 15.06 -7.72
C LEU A 372 24.95 13.89 -8.65
N ALA A 373 23.65 13.63 -8.76
CA ALA A 373 23.11 12.55 -9.59
C ALA A 373 23.62 12.62 -11.04
N ARG A 374 23.77 13.84 -11.59
CA ARG A 374 24.36 14.05 -12.91
C ARG A 374 25.80 13.59 -12.98
N THR A 375 26.63 13.95 -12.00
CA THR A 375 28.05 13.56 -11.98
C THR A 375 28.26 12.06 -11.86
N GLU A 376 27.28 11.35 -11.29
CA GLU A 376 27.27 9.90 -11.14
C GLU A 376 26.61 9.17 -12.32
N GLY A 377 26.12 9.91 -13.33
CA GLY A 377 25.52 9.33 -14.53
C GLY A 377 24.06 8.88 -14.37
N ALA A 378 23.37 9.30 -13.30
CA ALA A 378 21.95 9.05 -13.15
C ALA A 378 21.15 9.72 -14.30
N ARG A 379 20.06 9.07 -14.72
CA ARG A 379 19.19 9.54 -15.80
C ARG A 379 17.93 10.21 -15.29
N ARG A 380 17.35 9.68 -14.23
CA ARG A 380 16.04 10.13 -13.72
C ARG A 380 16.08 10.38 -12.23
N LEU A 381 15.39 11.44 -11.82
CA LEU A 381 15.12 11.72 -10.42
C LEU A 381 13.61 11.96 -10.23
N SER A 382 12.92 11.01 -9.62
CA SER A 382 11.52 11.16 -9.21
C SER A 382 11.43 11.97 -7.92
N LEU A 383 10.56 12.97 -7.90
CA LEU A 383 10.36 13.87 -6.76
C LEU A 383 9.21 13.46 -5.86
N ALA A 384 8.12 13.00 -6.45
CA ALA A 384 6.97 12.40 -5.77
C ALA A 384 5.87 12.17 -6.79
N PHE A 385 4.85 11.45 -6.32
CA PHE A 385 3.58 11.34 -7.01
C PHE A 385 2.73 12.61 -6.84
N ALA A 386 2.38 13.24 -7.95
CA ALA A 386 1.36 14.27 -8.02
C ALA A 386 0.00 13.60 -8.21
N ALA A 387 -0.83 13.54 -7.16
CA ALA A 387 -2.17 12.98 -7.29
C ALA A 387 -3.09 13.93 -8.07
N PHE A 388 -3.83 13.39 -9.02
CA PHE A 388 -4.87 14.06 -9.81
C PHE A 388 -4.52 15.47 -10.33
N PRO A 389 -3.37 15.68 -11.01
CA PRO A 389 -2.96 17.01 -11.47
C PRO A 389 -3.99 17.63 -12.43
N GLU A 390 -4.71 16.81 -13.21
CA GLU A 390 -5.78 17.26 -14.10
C GLU A 390 -6.96 17.89 -13.33
N ILE A 391 -7.35 17.34 -12.17
CA ILE A 391 -8.46 17.88 -11.34
C ILE A 391 -8.07 19.22 -10.72
N PHE A 392 -6.79 19.41 -10.40
CA PHE A 392 -6.27 20.70 -9.91
C PHE A 392 -6.02 21.72 -11.03
N ALA A 393 -5.92 21.28 -12.29
CA ALA A 393 -5.71 22.15 -13.44
C ALA A 393 -7.03 22.64 -14.09
N GLU A 394 -8.11 21.86 -14.01
CA GLU A 394 -9.42 22.19 -14.57
C GLU A 394 -10.19 23.19 -13.71
N GLN A 395 -10.58 24.32 -14.31
CA GLN A 395 -11.39 25.38 -13.68
C GLN A 395 -12.90 25.11 -13.80
N ASP A 396 -13.35 24.39 -14.83
CA ASP A 396 -14.75 24.01 -15.05
C ASP A 396 -14.97 22.52 -14.75
N ARG A 397 -15.53 22.21 -13.59
CA ARG A 397 -15.69 20.81 -13.12
C ARG A 397 -17.10 20.30 -13.36
N THR A 398 -17.20 19.04 -13.76
CA THR A 398 -18.48 18.30 -13.76
C THR A 398 -18.90 17.92 -12.34
N ARG A 399 -20.20 17.66 -12.09
CA ARG A 399 -20.71 17.27 -10.76
C ARG A 399 -20.04 16.02 -10.18
N VAL A 400 -19.61 15.08 -11.02
CA VAL A 400 -18.87 13.88 -10.59
C VAL A 400 -17.44 14.24 -10.18
N GLN A 401 -16.79 15.15 -10.91
CA GLN A 401 -15.47 15.67 -10.54
C GLN A 401 -15.53 16.53 -9.27
N GLU A 402 -16.61 17.28 -9.02
CA GLU A 402 -16.83 17.99 -7.76
C GLU A 402 -16.94 17.03 -6.58
N LEU A 403 -17.71 15.95 -6.71
CA LEU A 403 -17.83 14.93 -5.65
C LEU A 403 -16.47 14.26 -5.37
N CYS A 404 -15.71 13.91 -6.42
CA CYS A 404 -14.37 13.36 -6.28
C CYS A 404 -13.41 14.37 -5.65
N TYR A 405 -13.49 15.64 -6.04
CA TYR A 405 -12.70 16.73 -5.47
C TYR A 405 -12.98 16.90 -3.97
N SER A 406 -14.25 16.88 -3.57
CA SER A 406 -14.64 16.91 -2.15
C SER A 406 -14.11 15.69 -1.38
N ALA A 407 -14.16 14.48 -1.96
CA ALA A 407 -13.62 13.27 -1.34
C ALA A 407 -12.09 13.31 -1.21
N ILE A 408 -11.38 13.90 -2.17
CA ILE A 408 -9.92 14.10 -2.12
C ILE A 408 -9.58 15.12 -1.02
N HIS A 409 -10.37 16.20 -0.87
CA HIS A 409 -10.15 17.19 0.20
C HIS A 409 -10.33 16.63 1.61
N VAL A 410 -11.15 15.59 1.80
CA VAL A 410 -11.22 14.86 3.08
C VAL A 410 -9.88 14.20 3.43
N LEU A 411 -9.06 13.85 2.42
CA LEU A 411 -7.72 13.31 2.60
C LEU A 411 -6.61 14.38 2.66
N ASP A 412 -6.89 15.65 2.37
CA ASP A 412 -5.88 16.72 2.37
C ASP A 412 -5.10 16.86 3.69
N PRO A 413 -5.72 16.73 4.90
CA PRO A 413 -4.99 16.74 6.16
C PRO A 413 -3.96 15.61 6.29
N LEU A 414 -4.05 14.56 5.47
CA LEU A 414 -3.19 13.39 5.53
C LEU A 414 -1.94 13.51 4.64
N ILE A 415 -1.98 14.31 3.58
CA ILE A 415 -0.93 14.36 2.53
C ILE A 415 -0.45 15.80 2.22
N ALA A 416 -1.23 16.84 2.53
CA ALA A 416 -0.98 18.21 2.08
C ALA A 416 -0.82 18.32 0.54
N LEU A 417 -1.72 17.63 -0.18
CA LEU A 417 -1.73 17.44 -1.64
C LEU A 417 -1.49 18.72 -2.44
N GLU A 418 -2.15 19.82 -2.07
CA GLU A 418 -2.03 21.07 -2.82
C GLU A 418 -0.64 21.71 -2.68
N SER A 419 -0.06 21.68 -1.48
CA SER A 419 1.31 22.18 -1.24
C SER A 419 2.34 21.34 -1.99
N LEU A 420 2.17 20.01 -1.96
CA LEU A 420 3.02 19.07 -2.69
C LEU A 420 2.94 19.35 -4.20
N TYR A 421 1.74 19.45 -4.76
CA TYR A 421 1.54 19.76 -6.18
C TYR A 421 2.17 21.09 -6.58
N ARG A 422 2.00 22.15 -5.77
CA ARG A 422 2.62 23.47 -6.01
C ARG A 422 4.15 23.41 -5.98
N TYR A 423 4.74 22.58 -5.12
CA TYR A 423 6.19 22.34 -5.11
C TYR A 423 6.65 21.60 -6.37
N LEU A 424 6.02 20.46 -6.69
CA LEU A 424 6.39 19.61 -7.83
C LEU A 424 6.31 20.35 -9.18
N ARG A 425 5.29 21.20 -9.35
CA ARG A 425 5.10 21.99 -10.58
C ARG A 425 6.27 22.93 -10.89
N LYS A 426 7.09 23.31 -9.90
CA LYS A 426 8.26 24.19 -10.09
C LYS A 426 9.33 23.57 -11.00
N PHE A 427 9.38 22.23 -11.07
CA PHE A 427 10.36 21.48 -11.85
C PHE A 427 9.93 21.25 -13.30
N HIS A 428 8.65 21.49 -13.64
CA HIS A 428 8.10 21.31 -15.00
C HIS A 428 8.41 19.93 -15.60
N ALA A 429 8.33 18.90 -14.77
CA ALA A 429 8.78 17.55 -15.07
C ALA A 429 7.67 16.51 -14.81
N LEU A 430 6.44 16.81 -15.24
CA LEU A 430 5.33 15.86 -15.15
C LEU A 430 5.61 14.68 -16.09
N GLY A 431 5.73 13.48 -15.51
CA GLY A 431 5.96 12.25 -16.23
C GLY A 431 4.67 11.46 -16.49
N ASP A 432 4.84 10.15 -16.53
CA ASP A 432 3.80 9.19 -16.89
C ASP A 432 2.70 9.07 -15.82
N ARG A 433 1.54 8.63 -16.27
CA ARG A 433 0.39 8.37 -15.40
C ARG A 433 0.62 7.11 -14.56
N ARG A 434 0.14 7.16 -13.31
CA ARG A 434 0.01 6.00 -12.46
C ARG A 434 -1.47 5.68 -12.24
N TYR A 435 -1.76 4.39 -12.19
CA TYR A 435 -3.12 3.87 -12.17
C TYR A 435 -3.36 3.04 -10.92
N VAL A 436 -4.60 3.10 -10.43
CA VAL A 436 -5.16 2.09 -9.55
C VAL A 436 -6.00 1.14 -10.40
N LEU A 437 -5.77 -0.16 -10.25
CA LEU A 437 -6.53 -1.19 -10.95
C LEU A 437 -7.43 -1.90 -9.94
N VAL A 438 -8.75 -1.77 -10.14
CA VAL A 438 -9.77 -2.31 -9.25
C VAL A 438 -10.88 -3.01 -10.00
N GLN A 439 -11.52 -3.99 -9.37
CA GLN A 439 -12.82 -4.47 -9.82
C GLN A 439 -13.92 -3.48 -9.39
N MET A 440 -14.72 -3.02 -10.35
CA MET A 440 -15.75 -1.99 -10.13
C MET A 440 -16.76 -2.35 -9.04
N SER A 441 -17.16 -3.62 -8.95
CA SER A 441 -18.12 -4.09 -7.93
C SER A 441 -17.61 -4.00 -6.50
N THR A 442 -16.32 -3.73 -6.29
CA THR A 442 -15.71 -3.73 -4.95
C THR A 442 -14.88 -2.51 -4.63
N VAL A 443 -15.10 -1.43 -5.37
CA VAL A 443 -14.43 -0.14 -5.14
C VAL A 443 -14.47 0.29 -3.67
N PRO A 444 -15.60 0.23 -2.93
CA PRO A 444 -15.61 0.64 -1.53
C PRO A 444 -14.69 -0.18 -0.63
N LEU A 445 -14.65 -1.50 -0.83
CA LEU A 445 -13.80 -2.40 -0.04
C LEU A 445 -12.32 -2.26 -0.41
N VAL A 446 -12.01 -2.09 -1.70
CA VAL A 446 -10.64 -1.82 -2.13
C VAL A 446 -10.19 -0.46 -1.62
N ALA A 447 -11.02 0.58 -1.70
CA ALA A 447 -10.72 1.89 -1.15
C ALA A 447 -10.40 1.79 0.35
N PHE A 448 -11.22 1.09 1.14
CA PHE A 448 -10.89 0.83 2.55
C PHE A 448 -9.53 0.14 2.71
N ALA A 449 -9.24 -0.90 1.92
CA ALA A 449 -7.95 -1.58 1.98
C ALA A 449 -6.79 -0.64 1.66
N LEU A 450 -6.84 0.08 0.54
CA LEU A 450 -5.81 1.03 0.09
C LEU A 450 -5.60 2.16 1.11
N LEU A 451 -6.68 2.82 1.55
CA LEU A 451 -6.62 3.90 2.53
C LEU A 451 -6.03 3.42 3.86
N SER A 452 -6.41 2.22 4.31
CA SER A 452 -5.87 1.64 5.53
C SER A 452 -4.39 1.27 5.41
N LEU A 453 -3.91 0.90 4.22
CA LEU A 453 -2.49 0.61 4.01
C LEU A 453 -1.67 1.91 3.93
N GLU A 454 -2.15 2.92 3.20
CA GLU A 454 -1.42 4.16 3.00
C GLU A 454 -1.44 5.10 4.21
N PHE A 455 -2.59 5.25 4.88
CA PHE A 455 -2.78 6.35 5.83
C PHE A 455 -2.85 5.95 7.30
N THR A 456 -2.89 4.65 7.63
CA THR A 456 -2.88 4.23 9.03
C THR A 456 -1.54 4.65 9.68
N PRO A 457 -1.56 5.55 10.69
CA PRO A 457 -0.34 6.03 11.30
C PRO A 457 0.31 4.90 12.12
N ARG A 458 1.62 4.75 11.95
CA ARG A 458 2.44 3.82 12.72
C ARG A 458 3.45 4.61 13.53
N LEU A 459 3.65 4.26 14.80
CA LEU A 459 4.67 4.92 15.61
C LEU A 459 6.05 4.64 15.02
N ARG A 460 6.82 5.71 14.77
CA ARG A 460 8.20 5.57 14.30
C ARG A 460 9.04 4.91 15.40
N PRO A 461 9.81 3.86 15.11
CA PRO A 461 10.74 3.30 16.09
C PRO A 461 11.75 4.37 16.50
N LYS A 462 11.90 4.62 17.81
CA LYS A 462 13.00 5.44 18.29
C LYS A 462 14.28 4.61 18.19
N THR A 463 15.24 5.08 17.41
CA THR A 463 16.59 4.51 17.44
C THR A 463 17.17 4.84 18.81
N ALA A 464 17.56 3.83 19.59
CA ALA A 464 18.21 4.07 20.87
C ALA A 464 19.51 4.84 20.64
N ALA A 465 19.74 5.90 21.40
CA ALA A 465 21.02 6.61 21.38
C ALA A 465 22.12 5.59 21.76
N GLY A 466 22.97 5.22 20.79
CA GLY A 466 24.10 4.31 21.01
C GLY A 466 23.94 2.87 20.54
N ALA A 467 22.90 2.49 19.79
CA ALA A 467 22.89 1.18 19.13
C ALA A 467 23.93 1.18 17.97
N PRO A 468 24.92 0.26 17.95
CA PRO A 468 25.84 0.14 16.81
C PRO A 468 25.08 -0.27 15.54
N ALA A 469 25.58 0.22 14.41
CA ALA A 469 25.04 0.02 13.06
C ALA A 469 24.96 -1.45 12.64
#